data_AF-V9L065-F1
#
_entry.id   AF-V9L065-F1
#
_cell.length_a   1.000
_cell.length_b   1.000
_cell.length_c   1.000
_cell.angle_alpha   90.00
_cell.angle_beta   90.00
_cell.angle_gamma   90.00
#
_symmetry.space_group_name_H-M   'P 1'
#
loop_
_entity.id
_entity.type
_entity.pdbx_description
1 polymer ?
#
loop_
_entity_poly.entity_id
_entity_poly.type
_entity_poly.pdbx_seq_one_letter_code
_entity_poly.pdbx_strand_id
1 'polypeptide(L)'
;MAEPNKTHVILLACGSFNPITKGHIQMFERARDYLHKTGRYIVIGGIISPVHDSYGKQGLVSSRHRLTMCQLAVQSSDWIRVDPWECYQDTWQTTCSVLEHHRDLMKRVTGCILSNVNSPATPVIGQPQNGRRSIYQNTSITNNKPTAVRFLGKVSESLGRICCVRPHIERFTFVDENANLGTAVRYEEIELRILLLCGSDLLESFCIPGLWNEEDMEVIVGDFGIVVVPRERVDTDRIMNHSSVLRKYKDNTIVIKDDTNHPMSVVSSTKSRLALQHGDGHVVDYLNQPVIDYILQNQLYIKTSG
;
A
#
# COMPACT_ATOMS: atom_id res chain seq x y z
N MET A 1 8.85 -36.51 -2.57
CA MET A 1 8.13 -35.63 -3.52
C MET A 1 8.57 -34.21 -3.21
N ALA A 2 8.90 -33.39 -4.21
CA ALA A 2 9.20 -31.99 -3.96
C ALA A 2 7.92 -31.31 -3.42
N GLU A 3 8.04 -30.53 -2.35
CA GLU A 3 6.95 -29.69 -1.87
C GLU A 3 6.47 -28.78 -3.02
N PRO A 4 5.16 -28.65 -3.26
CA PRO A 4 4.66 -27.76 -4.30
C PRO A 4 5.11 -26.32 -4.02
N ASN A 5 5.61 -25.63 -5.06
CA ASN A 5 6.06 -24.24 -4.92
C ASN A 5 4.88 -23.37 -4.48
N LYS A 6 5.06 -22.58 -3.42
CA LYS A 6 3.99 -21.74 -2.83
C LYS A 6 3.97 -20.37 -3.49
N THR A 7 2.77 -19.88 -3.81
CA THR A 7 2.60 -18.54 -4.37
C THR A 7 2.73 -17.49 -3.26
N HIS A 8 3.63 -16.53 -3.44
CA HIS A 8 3.81 -15.42 -2.51
C HIS A 8 2.79 -14.33 -2.81
N VAL A 9 2.19 -13.75 -1.77
CA VAL A 9 1.05 -12.85 -1.91
C VAL A 9 1.26 -11.57 -1.10
N ILE A 10 0.94 -10.44 -1.73
CA ILE A 10 0.68 -9.17 -1.04
C ILE A 10 -0.83 -8.94 -1.07
N LEU A 11 -1.40 -8.65 0.10
CA LEU A 11 -2.80 -8.27 0.23
C LEU A 11 -2.93 -6.75 0.13
N LEU A 12 -3.74 -6.24 -0.79
CA LEU A 12 -4.00 -4.81 -0.94
C LEU A 12 -5.45 -4.51 -0.60
N ALA A 13 -5.71 -3.65 0.39
CA ALA A 13 -7.05 -3.16 0.69
C ALA A 13 -7.17 -1.69 0.31
N CYS A 14 -7.99 -1.41 -0.70
CA CYS A 14 -8.40 -0.05 -1.06
C CYS A 14 -9.67 0.33 -0.30
N GLY A 15 -9.79 1.59 0.12
CA GLY A 15 -11.00 2.03 0.81
C GLY A 15 -10.95 3.43 1.38
N SER A 16 -12.09 3.89 1.90
CA SER A 16 -12.13 5.22 2.50
C SER A 16 -11.32 5.32 3.78
N PHE A 17 -11.38 4.30 4.65
CA PHE A 17 -10.78 4.32 6.00
C PHE A 17 -11.13 5.59 6.79
N ASN A 18 -12.43 5.85 6.95
CA ASN A 18 -12.97 7.12 7.46
C ASN A 18 -13.80 6.95 8.77
N PRO A 19 -13.20 6.57 9.91
CA PRO A 19 -11.78 6.23 10.11
C PRO A 19 -11.49 4.75 9.82
N ILE A 20 -10.22 4.36 9.80
CA ILE A 20 -9.81 2.96 9.91
C ILE A 20 -10.32 2.38 11.25
N THR A 21 -10.64 1.09 11.28
CA THR A 21 -11.21 0.41 12.46
C THR A 21 -10.47 -0.90 12.72
N LYS A 22 -10.65 -1.48 13.92
CA LYS A 22 -10.19 -2.83 14.26
C LYS A 22 -10.71 -3.88 13.27
N GLY A 23 -11.91 -3.69 12.73
CA GLY A 23 -12.48 -4.55 11.68
C GLY A 23 -11.61 -4.60 10.41
N HIS A 24 -11.02 -3.49 9.99
CA HIS A 24 -10.12 -3.47 8.83
C HIS A 24 -8.83 -4.24 9.12
N ILE A 25 -8.23 -4.06 10.29
CA ILE A 25 -7.00 -4.78 10.68
C ILE A 25 -7.27 -6.29 10.76
N GLN A 26 -8.38 -6.67 11.37
CA GLN A 26 -8.77 -8.07 11.50
C GLN A 26 -9.13 -8.71 10.15
N MET A 27 -9.55 -7.92 9.15
CA MET A 27 -9.70 -8.40 7.78
C MET A 27 -8.37 -8.90 7.21
N PHE A 28 -7.27 -8.18 7.45
CA PHE A 28 -5.92 -8.59 7.03
C PHE A 28 -5.46 -9.85 7.75
N GLU A 29 -5.56 -9.88 9.09
CA GLU A 29 -5.11 -11.03 9.89
C GLU A 29 -5.84 -12.31 9.48
N ARG A 30 -7.16 -12.24 9.32
CA ARG A 30 -7.97 -13.39 8.89
C ARG A 30 -7.61 -13.88 7.50
N ALA A 31 -7.41 -12.96 6.56
CA ALA A 31 -6.99 -13.30 5.20
C ALA A 31 -5.62 -13.97 5.18
N ARG A 32 -4.65 -13.43 5.93
CA ARG A 32 -3.33 -14.03 6.08
C ARG A 32 -3.40 -15.45 6.63
N ASP A 33 -4.07 -15.63 7.77
CA ASP A 33 -4.22 -16.92 8.41
C ASP A 33 -4.89 -17.95 7.50
N TYR A 34 -5.98 -17.55 6.83
CA TYR A 34 -6.70 -18.43 5.91
C TYR A 34 -5.80 -18.88 4.75
N LEU A 35 -5.12 -17.93 4.10
CA LEU A 35 -4.26 -18.21 2.96
C LEU A 35 -3.09 -19.12 3.34
N HIS A 36 -2.44 -18.89 4.48
CA HIS A 36 -1.37 -19.75 4.98
C HIS A 36 -1.88 -21.17 5.31
N LYS A 37 -3.05 -21.29 5.94
CA LYS A 37 -3.67 -22.60 6.26
C LYS A 37 -3.98 -23.43 5.01
N THR A 38 -4.23 -22.81 3.86
CA THR A 38 -4.43 -23.55 2.61
C THR A 38 -3.17 -24.31 2.16
N GLY A 39 -1.99 -23.96 2.68
CA GLY A 39 -0.70 -24.52 2.27
C GLY A 39 -0.22 -24.06 0.89
N ARG A 40 -1.04 -23.31 0.13
CA ARG A 40 -0.73 -22.86 -1.24
C ARG A 40 -0.08 -21.48 -1.30
N TYR A 41 -0.28 -20.66 -0.27
CA TYR A 41 0.12 -19.26 -0.28
C TYR A 41 1.06 -18.92 0.86
N ILE A 42 1.97 -17.98 0.61
CA ILE A 42 2.76 -17.28 1.62
C ILE A 42 2.43 -15.79 1.52
N VAL A 43 1.61 -15.27 2.44
CA VAL A 43 1.41 -13.82 2.54
C VAL A 43 2.65 -13.17 3.11
N ILE A 44 3.27 -12.26 2.35
CA ILE A 44 4.51 -11.57 2.71
C ILE A 44 4.32 -10.08 3.02
N GLY A 45 3.12 -9.55 2.80
CA GLY A 45 2.83 -8.15 3.09
C GLY A 45 1.35 -7.80 2.95
N GLY A 46 0.96 -6.75 3.69
CA GLY A 46 -0.35 -6.11 3.59
C GLY A 46 -0.18 -4.63 3.27
N ILE A 47 -1.00 -4.10 2.37
CA ILE A 47 -1.01 -2.68 1.99
C ILE A 47 -2.40 -2.13 2.20
N ILE A 48 -2.49 -1.06 2.97
CA ILE A 48 -3.67 -0.21 3.10
C ILE A 48 -3.49 0.98 2.17
N SER A 49 -4.39 1.15 1.18
CA SER A 49 -4.42 2.30 0.27
C SER A 49 -5.66 3.15 0.53
N PRO A 50 -5.54 4.25 1.29
CA PRO A 50 -6.67 5.15 1.49
C PRO A 50 -7.04 5.91 0.22
N VAL A 51 -8.34 6.04 0.01
CA VAL A 51 -8.89 6.64 -1.21
C VAL A 51 -8.49 8.11 -1.35
N HIS A 52 -8.38 8.62 -2.57
CA HIS A 52 -8.19 10.06 -2.83
C HIS A 52 -9.38 10.94 -2.33
N ASP A 53 -9.14 12.20 -2.00
CA ASP A 53 -10.16 13.12 -1.46
C ASP A 53 -11.27 13.45 -2.49
N SER A 54 -10.91 13.50 -3.78
CA SER A 54 -11.88 13.68 -4.88
C SER A 54 -12.83 12.50 -5.10
N TYR A 55 -12.73 11.41 -4.31
CA TYR A 55 -13.71 10.32 -4.34
C TYR A 55 -15.14 10.80 -4.04
N GLY A 56 -15.28 11.94 -3.33
CA GLY A 56 -16.57 12.61 -3.20
C GLY A 56 -17.58 11.92 -2.28
N LYS A 57 -17.13 10.99 -1.44
CA LYS A 57 -17.99 10.35 -0.43
C LYS A 57 -18.41 11.36 0.64
N GLN A 58 -19.71 11.42 0.92
CA GLN A 58 -20.25 12.30 1.96
C GLN A 58 -19.61 12.02 3.32
N GLY A 59 -19.19 13.11 4.01
CA GLY A 59 -18.52 13.04 5.30
C GLY A 59 -17.10 12.47 5.27
N LEU A 60 -16.46 12.34 4.11
CA LEU A 60 -15.06 11.93 3.99
C LEU A 60 -14.14 13.03 4.53
N VAL A 61 -13.37 12.73 5.59
CA VAL A 61 -12.35 13.67 6.07
C VAL A 61 -11.13 13.62 5.15
N SER A 62 -10.31 14.68 5.16
CA SER A 62 -9.11 14.76 4.32
C SER A 62 -8.20 13.53 4.44
N SER A 63 -7.65 13.12 3.31
CA SER A 63 -6.65 12.06 3.11
C SER A 63 -5.51 12.17 4.11
N ARG A 64 -5.05 13.39 4.43
CA ARG A 64 -4.02 13.63 5.45
C ARG A 64 -4.39 13.02 6.80
N HIS A 65 -5.62 13.22 7.26
CA HIS A 65 -6.09 12.64 8.52
C HIS A 65 -6.23 11.13 8.41
N ARG A 66 -6.79 10.64 7.29
CA ARG A 66 -7.02 9.21 7.09
C ARG A 66 -5.72 8.42 7.01
N LEU A 67 -4.72 8.93 6.29
CA LEU A 67 -3.36 8.37 6.24
C LEU A 67 -2.74 8.30 7.64
N THR A 68 -2.83 9.38 8.42
CA THR A 68 -2.28 9.41 9.78
C THR A 68 -2.97 8.37 10.67
N MET A 69 -4.30 8.29 10.63
CA MET A 69 -5.07 7.29 11.39
C MET A 69 -4.73 5.87 10.95
N CYS A 70 -4.56 5.62 9.65
CA CYS A 70 -4.14 4.31 9.13
C CYS A 70 -2.74 3.93 9.65
N GLN A 71 -1.78 4.86 9.63
CA GLN A 71 -0.42 4.62 10.14
C GLN A 71 -0.42 4.30 11.64
N LEU A 72 -1.17 5.07 12.43
CA LEU A 72 -1.35 4.83 13.86
C LEU A 72 -2.01 3.48 14.14
N ALA A 73 -2.96 3.05 13.31
CA ALA A 73 -3.65 1.77 13.48
C ALA A 73 -2.74 0.56 13.24
N VAL A 74 -1.75 0.68 12.36
CA VAL A 74 -0.83 -0.42 11.99
C VAL A 74 0.58 -0.27 12.58
N GLN A 75 0.79 0.69 13.49
CA GLN A 75 2.13 0.98 14.04
C GLN A 75 2.78 -0.23 14.75
N SER A 76 1.97 -1.15 15.27
CA SER A 76 2.43 -2.38 15.93
C SER A 76 2.44 -3.59 15.00
N SER A 77 2.04 -3.43 13.73
CA SER A 77 2.06 -4.50 12.73
C SER A 77 3.45 -4.57 12.10
N ASP A 78 4.00 -5.77 12.04
CA ASP A 78 5.27 -6.06 11.36
C ASP A 78 5.11 -6.27 9.85
N TRP A 79 3.90 -6.55 9.36
CA TRP A 79 3.65 -6.97 7.97
C TRP A 79 2.65 -6.09 7.19
N ILE A 80 1.86 -5.25 7.86
CA ILE A 80 0.91 -4.33 7.22
C ILE A 80 1.52 -2.92 7.16
N ARG A 81 1.41 -2.28 6.00
CA ARG A 81 1.87 -0.90 5.76
C ARG A 81 0.77 -0.06 5.12
N VAL A 82 0.93 1.25 5.20
CA VAL A 82 0.04 2.22 4.54
C VAL A 82 0.80 2.83 3.37
N ASP A 83 0.22 2.79 2.18
CA ASP A 83 0.79 3.45 1.01
C ASP A 83 -0.04 4.71 0.66
N PRO A 84 0.59 5.91 0.60
CA PRO A 84 -0.11 7.15 0.29
C PRO A 84 -0.30 7.41 -1.21
N TRP A 85 0.19 6.55 -2.11
CA TRP A 85 0.26 6.82 -3.54
C TRP A 85 -1.08 7.31 -4.12
N GLU A 86 -2.18 6.63 -3.82
CA GLU A 86 -3.51 7.02 -4.32
C GLU A 86 -3.93 8.41 -3.83
N CYS A 87 -3.65 8.72 -2.56
CA CYS A 87 -3.95 10.03 -1.97
C CYS A 87 -3.11 11.18 -2.54
N TYR A 88 -1.99 10.89 -3.19
CA TYR A 88 -1.07 11.89 -3.76
C TYR A 88 -1.24 12.07 -5.28
N GLN A 89 -2.20 11.39 -5.90
CA GLN A 89 -2.55 11.66 -7.29
C GLN A 89 -3.33 12.97 -7.40
N ASP A 90 -3.34 13.59 -8.59
CA ASP A 90 -4.10 14.82 -8.83
C ASP A 90 -5.62 14.58 -8.81
N THR A 91 -6.05 13.37 -9.14
CA THR A 91 -7.45 12.96 -9.22
C THR A 91 -7.67 11.60 -8.58
N TRP A 92 -8.94 11.28 -8.30
CA TRP A 92 -9.32 9.94 -7.86
C TRP A 92 -8.92 8.87 -8.90
N GLN A 93 -8.47 7.72 -8.40
CA GLN A 93 -8.04 6.58 -9.19
C GLN A 93 -8.98 5.40 -9.01
N THR A 94 -9.17 4.59 -10.05
CA THR A 94 -9.92 3.34 -9.93
C THR A 94 -9.12 2.32 -9.13
N THR A 95 -9.81 1.39 -8.46
CA THR A 95 -9.15 0.28 -7.74
C THR A 95 -8.23 -0.53 -8.66
N CYS A 96 -8.62 -0.69 -9.93
CA CYS A 96 -7.80 -1.32 -10.95
C CYS A 96 -6.45 -0.58 -11.10
N SER A 97 -6.48 0.74 -11.32
CA SER A 97 -5.25 1.54 -11.43
C SER A 97 -4.34 1.44 -10.21
N VAL A 98 -4.90 1.40 -9.00
CA VAL A 98 -4.13 1.21 -7.75
C VAL A 98 -3.46 -0.17 -7.72
N LEU A 99 -4.18 -1.24 -8.08
CA LEU A 99 -3.62 -2.59 -8.17
C LEU A 99 -2.49 -2.67 -9.21
N GLU A 100 -2.67 -2.06 -10.38
CA GLU A 100 -1.66 -2.00 -11.44
C GLU A 100 -0.42 -1.24 -11.01
N HIS A 101 -0.59 -0.10 -10.35
CA HIS A 101 0.51 0.67 -9.78
C HIS A 101 1.38 -0.19 -8.85
N HIS A 102 0.76 -0.90 -7.90
CA HIS A 102 1.50 -1.72 -6.96
C HIS A 102 2.16 -2.93 -7.63
N ARG A 103 1.50 -3.55 -8.63
CA ARG A 103 2.10 -4.64 -9.43
C ARG A 103 3.37 -4.17 -10.13
N ASP A 104 3.33 -3.00 -10.75
CA ASP A 104 4.47 -2.43 -11.47
C ASP A 104 5.57 -1.99 -10.52
N LEU A 105 5.22 -1.46 -9.35
CA LEU A 105 6.18 -1.15 -8.30
C LEU A 105 6.91 -2.41 -7.82
N MET A 106 6.17 -3.50 -7.55
CA MET A 106 6.76 -4.76 -7.11
C MET A 106 7.64 -5.38 -8.20
N LYS A 107 7.21 -5.38 -9.47
CA LYS A 107 8.05 -5.84 -10.59
C LYS A 107 9.38 -5.08 -10.67
N ARG A 108 9.35 -3.75 -10.47
CA ARG A 108 10.58 -2.93 -10.43
C ARG A 108 11.46 -3.28 -9.24
N VAL A 109 10.89 -3.39 -8.05
CA VAL A 109 11.65 -3.71 -6.82
C VAL A 109 12.26 -5.10 -6.91
N THR A 110 11.49 -6.12 -7.26
CA THR A 110 12.00 -7.50 -7.42
C THR A 110 13.04 -7.57 -8.52
N GLY A 111 12.81 -6.92 -9.68
CA GLY A 111 13.82 -6.84 -10.75
C GLY A 111 15.13 -6.19 -10.28
N CYS A 112 15.05 -5.13 -9.45
CA CYS A 112 16.23 -4.51 -8.85
C CYS A 112 16.93 -5.45 -7.83
N ILE A 113 16.17 -6.15 -6.99
CA ILE A 113 16.71 -7.14 -6.04
C ILE A 113 17.48 -8.21 -6.81
N LEU A 114 16.87 -8.80 -7.83
CA LEU A 114 17.49 -9.82 -8.69
C LEU A 114 18.75 -9.30 -9.39
N SER A 115 18.74 -8.07 -9.90
CA SER A 115 19.91 -7.49 -10.55
C SER A 115 21.11 -7.30 -9.62
N ASN A 116 20.89 -7.13 -8.32
CA ASN A 116 21.94 -6.91 -7.33
C ASN A 116 22.57 -8.21 -6.78
N VAL A 117 22.07 -9.40 -7.13
CA VAL A 117 22.60 -10.68 -6.65
C VAL A 117 23.83 -11.15 -7.47
N ASN A 118 24.09 -10.56 -8.64
CA ASN A 118 25.17 -10.98 -9.54
C ASN A 118 26.47 -10.15 -9.48
N SER A 119 26.71 -9.38 -8.42
CA SER A 119 27.98 -8.66 -8.25
C SER A 119 28.74 -9.18 -7.03
N PRO A 120 29.88 -9.89 -7.20
CA PRO A 120 30.77 -10.13 -6.07
C PRO A 120 31.32 -8.77 -5.62
N ALA A 121 30.92 -8.35 -4.42
CA ALA A 121 31.49 -7.19 -3.77
C ALA A 121 33.00 -7.43 -3.57
N THR A 122 33.82 -6.78 -4.39
CA THR A 122 35.25 -6.67 -4.11
C THR A 122 35.43 -5.67 -2.96
N PRO A 123 36.15 -6.02 -1.88
CA PRO A 123 36.43 -5.08 -0.82
C PRO A 123 37.47 -4.09 -1.35
N VAL A 124 37.12 -2.80 -1.38
CA VAL A 124 38.11 -1.74 -1.63
C VAL A 124 38.98 -1.61 -0.38
N ILE A 125 40.09 -2.33 -0.36
CA ILE A 125 41.23 -2.09 0.54
C ILE A 125 42.29 -1.36 -0.29
N GLY A 126 42.61 -0.12 0.10
CA GLY A 126 43.66 0.67 -0.52
C GLY A 126 43.96 1.93 0.29
N GLN A 127 44.99 1.84 1.13
CA GLN A 127 45.59 2.90 1.95
C GLN A 127 46.18 4.07 1.11
N PRO A 128 46.52 5.20 1.77
CA PRO A 128 46.94 6.44 1.10
C PRO A 128 48.41 6.42 0.70
N GLN A 129 48.76 7.03 -0.44
CA GLN A 129 50.14 7.44 -0.72
C GLN A 129 50.21 8.89 -1.22
N ASN A 130 51.17 9.58 -0.63
CA ASN A 130 51.49 10.99 -0.71
C ASN A 130 52.81 11.12 -1.49
N GLY A 131 52.92 12.05 -2.45
CA GLY A 131 54.23 12.62 -2.83
C GLY A 131 54.65 12.69 -4.31
N ARG A 132 54.88 13.96 -4.74
CA ARG A 132 55.88 14.51 -5.70
C ARG A 132 55.55 14.77 -7.20
N ARG A 133 55.21 16.05 -7.46
CA ARG A 133 55.73 17.08 -8.41
C ARG A 133 56.28 16.73 -9.82
N SER A 134 55.79 17.47 -10.83
CA SER A 134 56.55 18.36 -11.75
C SER A 134 55.56 19.25 -12.54
N ILE A 135 55.49 20.57 -12.33
CA ILE A 135 56.15 21.68 -13.07
C ILE A 135 55.91 21.67 -14.60
N TYR A 136 55.15 22.67 -15.09
CA TYR A 136 55.41 23.59 -16.23
C TYR A 136 54.39 24.74 -16.13
N GLN A 137 54.79 25.91 -15.60
CA GLN A 137 55.04 27.19 -16.31
C GLN A 137 53.93 27.62 -17.28
N ASN A 138 53.11 28.63 -16.95
CA ASN A 138 53.34 30.10 -16.96
C ASN A 138 52.99 30.74 -18.31
N THR A 139 51.86 31.46 -18.35
CA THR A 139 51.69 32.82 -18.92
C THR A 139 50.24 33.24 -18.68
N SER A 140 49.82 34.47 -18.41
CA SER A 140 50.30 35.67 -17.72
C SER A 140 49.22 36.74 -17.97
N ILE A 141 49.01 37.69 -17.04
CA ILE A 141 48.43 39.05 -17.26
C ILE A 141 46.88 39.11 -17.40
N THR A 142 46.06 39.93 -16.72
CA THR A 142 46.18 40.98 -15.68
C THR A 142 44.79 41.31 -15.08
N ASN A 143 44.79 41.72 -13.80
CA ASN A 143 44.03 42.80 -13.14
C ASN A 143 42.66 43.28 -13.71
N ASN A 144 41.58 43.15 -12.93
CA ASN A 144 41.07 44.21 -12.03
C ASN A 144 39.67 43.86 -11.45
N LYS A 145 39.52 44.16 -10.17
CA LYS A 145 38.26 44.39 -9.41
C LYS A 145 37.82 45.87 -9.61
N PRO A 146 36.68 46.40 -9.09
CA PRO A 146 35.55 45.80 -8.36
C PRO A 146 34.14 46.42 -8.70
N THR A 147 33.11 46.02 -7.92
CA THR A 147 31.99 46.86 -7.42
C THR A 147 30.64 46.95 -8.18
N ALA A 148 29.61 46.36 -7.53
CA ALA A 148 28.24 46.81 -7.26
C ALA A 148 27.16 47.08 -8.35
N VAL A 149 26.09 46.28 -8.25
CA VAL A 149 24.65 46.65 -8.16
C VAL A 149 24.01 47.43 -9.34
N ARG A 150 23.13 46.77 -10.12
CA ARG A 150 21.65 47.02 -10.14
C ARG A 150 20.92 46.21 -11.23
N PHE A 151 19.74 45.75 -10.81
CA PHE A 151 18.58 45.24 -11.54
C PHE A 151 18.31 45.91 -12.92
N LEU A 152 18.12 45.13 -14.00
CA LEU A 152 16.83 44.86 -14.67
C LEU A 152 17.02 44.05 -15.97
N GLY A 153 16.28 42.94 -16.09
CA GLY A 153 15.74 42.43 -17.37
C GLY A 153 16.69 41.78 -18.38
N LYS A 154 16.59 40.46 -18.54
CA LYS A 154 16.11 39.80 -19.78
C LYS A 154 16.28 38.28 -19.67
N VAL A 155 15.21 37.61 -20.08
CA VAL A 155 15.09 36.16 -20.24
C VAL A 155 16.04 35.70 -21.34
N SER A 156 16.92 34.74 -21.05
CA SER A 156 17.63 33.93 -22.03
C SER A 156 18.13 32.64 -21.35
N GLU A 157 17.53 31.55 -21.81
CA GLU A 157 18.05 30.19 -21.99
C GLU A 157 19.03 29.55 -20.97
N SER A 158 18.72 28.29 -20.63
CA SER A 158 19.61 27.26 -20.09
C SER A 158 19.93 27.28 -18.58
N LEU A 159 19.01 26.75 -17.78
CA LEU A 159 19.29 25.99 -16.55
C LEU A 159 18.33 24.79 -16.61
N GLY A 160 18.77 23.63 -17.07
CA GLY A 160 19.67 22.77 -16.31
C GLY A 160 18.80 21.79 -15.53
N ARG A 161 18.77 20.54 -15.97
CA ARG A 161 18.08 19.41 -15.33
C ARG A 161 18.26 19.47 -13.82
N ILE A 162 17.26 19.97 -13.10
CA ILE A 162 17.09 19.65 -11.69
C ILE A 162 16.44 18.28 -11.69
N CYS A 163 17.30 17.25 -11.69
CA CYS A 163 16.89 15.90 -11.36
C CYS A 163 16.23 15.98 -9.98
N CYS A 164 14.95 15.62 -9.91
CA CYS A 164 14.26 15.35 -8.66
C CYS A 164 15.13 14.37 -7.86
N VAL A 165 15.76 14.88 -6.81
CA VAL A 165 16.50 14.06 -5.85
C VAL A 165 15.48 13.07 -5.29
N ARG A 166 15.61 11.79 -5.67
CA ARG A 166 14.83 10.69 -5.13
C ARG A 166 14.97 10.72 -3.61
N PRO A 167 13.87 10.73 -2.84
CA PRO A 167 13.97 10.51 -1.41
C PRO A 167 14.61 9.15 -1.15
N HIS A 168 15.41 9.09 -0.08
CA HIS A 168 16.19 7.93 0.30
C HIS A 168 15.26 6.75 0.60
N ILE A 169 15.21 5.76 -0.29
CA ILE A 169 14.57 4.47 -0.01
C ILE A 169 15.48 3.79 1.01
N GLU A 170 15.00 3.63 2.24
CA GLU A 170 15.61 2.68 3.17
C GLU A 170 15.62 1.31 2.51
N ARG A 171 16.80 0.70 2.41
CA ARG A 171 16.99 -0.63 1.84
C ARG A 171 16.15 -1.62 2.63
N PHE A 172 15.19 -2.26 1.96
CA PHE A 172 14.46 -3.38 2.50
C PHE A 172 15.37 -4.61 2.57
N THR A 173 15.73 -5.02 3.78
CA THR A 173 16.15 -6.40 4.06
C THR A 173 15.02 -7.05 4.85
N PHE A 174 14.15 -7.78 4.16
CA PHE A 174 13.18 -8.66 4.81
C PHE A 174 13.96 -9.85 5.38
N VAL A 175 13.90 -10.04 6.69
CA VAL A 175 14.40 -11.23 7.38
C VAL A 175 13.15 -11.92 7.94
N ASP A 176 12.82 -13.09 7.40
CA ASP A 176 11.74 -13.92 7.91
C ASP A 176 12.33 -14.90 8.93
N GLU A 177 11.93 -14.78 10.20
CA GLU A 177 12.34 -15.70 11.27
C GLU A 177 11.59 -17.05 11.23
N ASN A 178 10.50 -17.15 10.48
CA ASN A 178 9.70 -18.37 10.30
C ASN A 178 9.95 -19.07 8.95
N ALA A 179 10.68 -18.44 8.03
CA ALA A 179 11.25 -19.12 6.89
C ALA A 179 12.47 -19.94 7.34
N ASN A 180 12.22 -21.12 7.89
CA ASN A 180 13.15 -22.24 7.72
C ASN A 180 13.19 -22.62 6.22
N LEU A 181 13.73 -21.73 5.38
CA LEU A 181 14.15 -21.98 4.00
C LEU A 181 15.44 -22.80 4.07
N GLY A 182 15.30 -24.03 4.58
CA GLY A 182 16.28 -25.07 4.33
C GLY A 182 16.31 -25.28 2.82
N THR A 183 17.44 -24.91 2.20
CA THR A 183 17.68 -24.78 0.75
C THR A 183 17.40 -23.36 0.24
N ALA A 184 18.46 -22.69 -0.21
CA ALA A 184 18.43 -21.35 -0.78
C ALA A 184 17.51 -21.28 -2.00
N VAL A 185 16.24 -20.89 -1.81
CA VAL A 185 15.32 -20.57 -2.91
C VAL A 185 15.86 -19.32 -3.60
N ARG A 186 16.13 -19.41 -4.90
CA ARG A 186 16.53 -18.24 -5.70
C ARG A 186 15.29 -17.35 -5.86
N TYR A 187 15.43 -16.05 -5.62
CA TYR A 187 14.36 -15.07 -5.80
C TYR A 187 13.71 -15.10 -7.21
N GLU A 188 14.41 -15.66 -8.20
CA GLU A 188 13.98 -15.83 -9.60
C GLU A 188 12.85 -16.87 -9.76
N GLU A 189 12.60 -17.71 -8.74
CA GLU A 189 11.60 -18.79 -8.74
C GLU A 189 10.35 -18.46 -7.90
N ILE A 190 10.28 -17.25 -7.34
CA ILE A 190 9.18 -16.80 -6.49
C ILE A 190 8.06 -16.22 -7.36
N GLU A 191 6.94 -16.93 -7.44
CA GLU A 191 5.70 -16.37 -7.99
C GLU A 191 5.11 -15.37 -6.99
N LEU A 192 5.19 -14.07 -7.30
CA LEU A 192 4.61 -12.99 -6.47
C LEU A 192 3.33 -12.46 -7.10
N ARG A 193 2.24 -12.46 -6.32
CA ARG A 193 0.93 -11.91 -6.72
C ARG A 193 0.46 -10.83 -5.76
N ILE A 194 -0.34 -9.90 -6.27
CA ILE A 194 -1.11 -8.96 -5.46
C ILE A 194 -2.57 -9.37 -5.56
N LEU A 195 -3.22 -9.55 -4.42
CA LEU A 195 -4.65 -9.84 -4.34
C LEU A 195 -5.37 -8.66 -3.70
N LEU A 196 -6.52 -8.29 -4.26
CA LEU A 196 -7.42 -7.31 -3.64
C LEU A 196 -8.05 -7.94 -2.40
N LEU A 197 -7.84 -7.36 -1.23
CA LEU A 197 -8.48 -7.76 0.02
C LEU A 197 -9.69 -6.88 0.29
N CYS A 198 -10.86 -7.48 0.48
CA CYS A 198 -12.08 -6.72 0.77
C CYS A 198 -13.09 -7.48 1.65
N GLY A 199 -14.09 -6.74 2.13
CA GLY A 199 -15.28 -7.30 2.73
C GLY A 199 -16.30 -7.73 1.69
N SER A 200 -17.35 -8.43 2.12
CA SER A 200 -18.47 -8.82 1.25
C SER A 200 -19.28 -7.65 0.71
N ASP A 201 -19.24 -6.49 1.38
CA ASP A 201 -19.86 -5.23 0.94
C ASP A 201 -19.23 -4.70 -0.36
N LEU A 202 -17.91 -4.78 -0.50
CA LEU A 202 -17.24 -4.42 -1.76
C LEU A 202 -17.54 -5.45 -2.85
N LEU A 203 -17.53 -6.75 -2.51
CA LEU A 203 -17.88 -7.80 -3.46
C LEU A 203 -19.30 -7.63 -4.01
N GLU A 204 -20.28 -7.32 -3.14
CA GLU A 204 -21.66 -7.07 -3.54
C GLU A 204 -21.77 -5.85 -4.48
N SER A 205 -20.91 -4.84 -4.28
CA SER A 205 -20.90 -3.65 -5.13
C SER A 205 -20.57 -3.94 -6.60
N PHE A 206 -19.89 -5.07 -6.91
CA PHE A 206 -19.64 -5.51 -8.28
C PHE A 206 -20.92 -5.92 -9.02
N CYS A 207 -22.03 -6.10 -8.30
CA CYS A 207 -23.33 -6.38 -8.88
C CYS A 207 -24.17 -5.12 -9.11
N ILE A 208 -23.68 -3.92 -8.75
CA ILE A 208 -24.41 -2.65 -8.93
C ILE A 208 -24.15 -2.13 -10.36
N PRO A 209 -25.18 -2.04 -11.23
CA PRO A 209 -24.99 -1.60 -12.61
C PRO A 209 -24.41 -0.19 -12.70
N GLY A 210 -23.36 -0.03 -13.53
CA GLY A 210 -22.72 1.27 -13.79
C GLY A 210 -21.82 1.79 -12.67
N LEU A 211 -21.70 1.09 -11.53
CA LEU A 211 -20.79 1.48 -10.46
C LEU A 211 -19.34 1.13 -10.77
N TRP A 212 -19.12 -0.02 -11.42
CA TRP A 212 -17.82 -0.51 -11.84
C TRP A 212 -17.75 -0.58 -13.35
N ASN A 213 -16.61 -0.22 -13.92
CA ASN A 213 -16.32 -0.50 -15.31
C ASN A 213 -16.04 -2.02 -15.45
N GLU A 214 -16.69 -2.68 -16.41
CA GLU A 214 -16.58 -4.14 -16.57
C GLU A 214 -15.18 -4.60 -16.99
N GLU A 215 -14.44 -3.80 -17.76
CA GLU A 215 -13.04 -4.11 -18.15
C GLU A 215 -12.12 -4.03 -16.93
N ASP A 216 -12.30 -3.02 -16.09
CA ASP A 216 -11.60 -2.91 -14.79
C ASP A 216 -11.92 -4.13 -13.90
N MET A 217 -13.19 -4.55 -13.85
CA MET A 217 -13.57 -5.74 -13.08
C MET A 217 -12.88 -7.00 -13.61
N GLU A 218 -12.87 -7.21 -14.93
CA GLU A 218 -12.19 -8.33 -15.59
C GLU A 218 -10.70 -8.35 -15.24
N VAL A 219 -10.01 -7.20 -15.19
CA VAL A 219 -8.62 -7.12 -14.73
C VAL A 219 -8.50 -7.45 -13.24
N ILE A 220 -9.34 -6.85 -12.39
CA ILE A 220 -9.29 -7.05 -10.93
C ILE A 220 -9.48 -8.53 -10.56
N VAL A 221 -10.48 -9.21 -11.10
CA VAL A 221 -10.73 -10.62 -10.74
C VAL A 221 -10.05 -11.62 -11.65
N GLY A 222 -9.64 -11.24 -12.86
CA GLY A 222 -8.92 -12.09 -13.80
C GLY A 222 -7.42 -12.11 -13.55
N ASP A 223 -6.77 -10.94 -13.57
CA ASP A 223 -5.32 -10.83 -13.52
C ASP A 223 -4.78 -10.81 -12.09
N PHE A 224 -5.49 -10.13 -11.18
CA PHE A 224 -5.07 -10.01 -9.78
C PHE A 224 -5.67 -11.13 -8.95
N GLY A 225 -6.99 -11.15 -8.82
CA GLY A 225 -7.71 -11.99 -7.89
C GLY A 225 -8.11 -11.24 -6.62
N ILE A 226 -9.09 -11.80 -5.91
CA ILE A 226 -9.72 -11.14 -4.77
C ILE A 226 -9.81 -12.11 -3.59
N VAL A 227 -9.54 -11.60 -2.39
CA VAL A 227 -9.73 -12.30 -1.12
C VAL A 227 -10.84 -11.60 -0.37
N VAL A 228 -11.92 -12.32 -0.11
CA VAL A 228 -13.14 -11.77 0.48
C VAL A 228 -13.28 -12.30 1.89
N VAL A 229 -13.36 -11.37 2.85
CA VAL A 229 -13.70 -11.68 4.24
C VAL A 229 -15.18 -11.37 4.45
N PRO A 230 -16.05 -12.38 4.60
CA PRO A 230 -17.48 -12.14 4.72
C PRO A 230 -17.81 -11.28 5.94
N ARG A 231 -18.76 -10.36 5.75
CA ARG A 231 -19.38 -9.55 6.80
C ARG A 231 -20.84 -9.96 6.95
N GLU A 232 -21.43 -9.62 8.11
CA GLU A 232 -22.81 -9.92 8.56
C GLU A 232 -23.73 -10.59 7.51
N ARG A 233 -23.96 -11.90 7.64
CA ARG A 233 -25.02 -12.68 6.94
C ARG A 233 -25.10 -12.47 5.41
N VAL A 234 -24.02 -12.05 4.77
CA VAL A 234 -23.97 -11.94 3.32
C VAL A 234 -23.73 -13.31 2.71
N ASP A 235 -24.63 -13.72 1.83
CA ASP A 235 -24.47 -14.93 1.01
C ASP A 235 -23.54 -14.62 -0.17
N THR A 236 -22.26 -14.91 0.02
CA THR A 236 -21.23 -14.69 -1.00
C THR A 236 -21.44 -15.58 -2.22
N ASP A 237 -21.96 -16.80 -2.05
CA ASP A 237 -22.22 -17.70 -3.17
C ASP A 237 -23.32 -17.14 -4.07
N ARG A 238 -24.35 -16.53 -3.46
CA ARG A 238 -25.36 -15.77 -4.19
C ARG A 238 -24.72 -14.63 -4.99
N ILE A 239 -23.90 -13.78 -4.37
CA ILE A 239 -23.25 -12.64 -5.06
C ILE A 239 -22.40 -13.11 -6.24
N MET A 240 -21.55 -14.11 -6.01
CA MET A 240 -20.69 -14.71 -7.05
C MET A 240 -21.51 -15.22 -8.22
N ASN A 241 -22.71 -15.76 -7.97
CA ASN A 241 -23.61 -16.25 -8.99
C ASN A 241 -24.42 -15.17 -9.72
N HIS A 242 -24.49 -13.93 -9.22
CA HIS A 242 -25.24 -12.86 -9.89
C HIS A 242 -24.39 -12.17 -10.97
N SER A 243 -23.11 -11.91 -10.72
CA SER A 243 -22.20 -11.28 -11.69
C SER A 243 -21.59 -12.30 -12.65
N SER A 244 -21.72 -12.07 -13.97
CA SER A 244 -21.09 -12.90 -15.01
C SER A 244 -19.56 -12.93 -14.89
N VAL A 245 -18.96 -11.78 -14.60
CA VAL A 245 -17.50 -11.64 -14.41
C VAL A 245 -17.05 -12.43 -13.18
N LEU A 246 -17.75 -12.31 -12.05
CA LEU A 246 -17.42 -13.08 -10.84
C LEU A 246 -17.58 -14.60 -11.07
N ARG A 247 -18.64 -15.04 -11.76
CA ARG A 247 -18.80 -16.46 -12.12
C ARG A 247 -17.65 -16.97 -12.99
N LYS A 248 -17.23 -16.17 -13.97
CA LYS A 248 -16.14 -16.49 -14.91
C LYS A 248 -14.80 -16.70 -14.19
N TYR A 249 -14.50 -15.87 -13.19
CA TYR A 249 -13.24 -15.91 -12.43
C TYR A 249 -13.40 -16.42 -10.99
N LYS A 250 -14.34 -17.33 -10.76
CA LYS A 250 -14.63 -17.88 -9.41
C LYS A 250 -13.39 -18.49 -8.73
N ASP A 251 -12.50 -19.13 -9.50
CA ASP A 251 -11.32 -19.81 -8.96
C ASP A 251 -10.23 -18.82 -8.53
N ASN A 252 -10.32 -17.57 -8.99
CA ASN A 252 -9.47 -16.46 -8.58
C ASN A 252 -10.11 -15.57 -7.49
N THR A 253 -11.27 -15.99 -6.98
CA THR A 253 -12.00 -15.35 -5.88
C THR A 253 -11.98 -16.26 -4.65
N ILE A 254 -11.18 -15.87 -3.66
CA ILE A 254 -10.97 -16.64 -2.43
C ILE A 254 -11.89 -16.07 -1.35
N VAL A 255 -12.98 -16.77 -1.05
CA VAL A 255 -13.88 -16.41 0.05
C VAL A 255 -13.46 -17.15 1.32
N ILE A 256 -13.19 -16.41 2.39
CA ILE A 256 -12.86 -16.99 3.70
C ILE A 256 -14.14 -17.56 4.32
N LYS A 257 -14.17 -18.87 4.54
CA LYS A 257 -15.33 -19.57 5.11
C LYS A 257 -15.26 -19.75 6.62
N ASP A 258 -14.08 -19.54 7.18
CA ASP A 258 -13.75 -19.79 8.57
C ASP A 258 -14.23 -18.61 9.39
N ASP A 259 -15.34 -18.79 10.12
CA ASP A 259 -15.88 -17.85 11.10
C ASP A 259 -16.70 -16.67 10.55
N THR A 260 -17.83 -16.97 9.90
CA THR A 260 -18.82 -15.96 9.46
C THR A 260 -19.44 -15.14 10.61
N ASN A 261 -19.22 -15.53 11.87
CA ASN A 261 -19.77 -14.88 13.06
C ASN A 261 -18.72 -14.13 13.89
N HIS A 262 -17.52 -13.92 13.34
CA HIS A 262 -16.46 -13.21 14.05
C HIS A 262 -16.94 -11.84 14.57
N PRO A 263 -16.68 -11.47 15.84
CA PRO A 263 -17.18 -10.22 16.43
C PRO A 263 -16.81 -8.96 15.64
N MET A 264 -15.66 -8.98 14.95
CA MET A 264 -15.19 -7.82 14.17
C MET A 264 -15.87 -7.67 12.80
N SER A 265 -16.70 -8.63 12.37
CA SER A 265 -17.47 -8.54 11.13
C SER A 265 -18.48 -7.39 11.15
N VAL A 266 -19.03 -7.09 12.33
CA VAL A 266 -20.02 -6.04 12.56
C VAL A 266 -19.41 -4.65 12.70
N VAL A 267 -18.08 -4.54 12.88
CA VAL A 267 -17.39 -3.28 13.15
C VAL A 267 -17.20 -2.49 11.84
N SER A 268 -17.77 -1.29 11.76
CA SER A 268 -17.69 -0.44 10.57
C SER A 268 -17.34 1.00 10.95
N SER A 269 -16.70 1.73 10.02
CA SER A 269 -16.39 3.15 10.24
C SER A 269 -17.65 3.98 10.55
N THR A 270 -18.81 3.61 9.99
CA THR A 270 -20.08 4.28 10.29
C THR A 270 -20.50 4.08 11.75
N LYS A 271 -20.43 2.85 12.27
CA LYS A 271 -20.69 2.59 13.69
C LYS A 271 -19.66 3.31 14.59
N SER A 272 -18.39 3.34 14.19
CA SER A 272 -17.35 4.09 14.91
C SER A 272 -17.62 5.61 14.97
N ARG A 273 -18.03 6.22 13.85
CA ARG A 273 -18.39 7.65 13.82
C ARG A 273 -19.61 7.95 14.71
N LEU A 274 -20.63 7.09 14.69
CA LEU A 274 -21.80 7.24 15.56
C LEU A 274 -21.43 7.12 17.04
N ALA A 275 -20.59 6.15 17.42
CA ALA A 275 -20.10 6.00 18.78
C ALA A 275 -19.33 7.26 19.24
N LEU A 276 -18.46 7.80 18.39
CA LEU A 276 -17.75 9.06 18.66
C LEU A 276 -18.71 10.25 18.83
N GLN A 277 -19.73 10.38 17.99
CA GLN A 277 -20.72 11.46 18.04
C GLN A 277 -21.57 11.43 19.30
N HIS A 278 -21.89 10.24 19.79
CA HIS A 278 -22.69 10.06 21.01
C HIS A 278 -21.86 10.12 22.30
N GLY A 279 -20.53 10.26 22.21
CA GLY A 279 -19.65 10.15 23.37
C GLY A 279 -19.68 8.76 24.00
N ASP A 280 -19.89 7.73 23.19
CA ASP A 280 -20.01 6.34 23.63
C ASP A 280 -18.62 5.77 24.00
N GLY A 281 -18.48 5.32 25.25
CA GLY A 281 -17.27 4.67 25.75
C GLY A 281 -16.90 3.39 24.97
N HIS A 282 -17.86 2.76 24.28
CA HIS A 282 -17.64 1.57 23.45
C HIS A 282 -16.84 1.85 22.16
N VAL A 283 -16.45 3.11 21.87
CA VAL A 283 -15.57 3.42 20.74
C VAL A 283 -14.25 2.63 20.78
N VAL A 284 -13.77 2.28 21.97
CA VAL A 284 -12.57 1.43 22.18
C VAL A 284 -12.76 0.01 21.64
N ASP A 285 -13.99 -0.47 21.50
CA ASP A 285 -14.28 -1.78 20.91
C ASP A 285 -14.14 -1.75 19.37
N TYR A 286 -14.18 -0.55 18.77
CA TYR A 286 -14.15 -0.36 17.33
C TYR A 286 -12.81 0.18 16.81
N LEU A 287 -12.12 1.02 17.57
CA LEU A 287 -10.93 1.75 17.16
C LEU A 287 -9.72 1.43 18.06
N ASN A 288 -8.52 1.57 17.51
CA ASN A 288 -7.29 1.48 18.30
C ASN A 288 -7.07 2.79 19.09
N GLN A 289 -6.53 2.69 20.31
CA GLN A 289 -6.34 3.86 21.19
C GLN A 289 -5.60 5.04 20.52
N PRO A 290 -4.48 4.83 19.79
CA PRO A 290 -3.80 5.93 19.11
C PRO A 290 -4.67 6.65 18.07
N VAL A 291 -5.59 5.92 17.42
CA VAL A 291 -6.54 6.49 16.47
C VAL A 291 -7.60 7.32 17.19
N ILE A 292 -8.09 6.84 18.33
CA ILE A 292 -9.05 7.58 19.18
C ILE A 292 -8.42 8.88 19.65
N ASP A 293 -7.20 8.82 20.20
CA ASP A 293 -6.48 9.99 20.69
C ASP A 293 -6.29 11.04 19.58
N TYR A 294 -5.88 10.59 18.39
CA TYR A 294 -5.74 11.46 17.22
C TYR A 294 -7.06 12.12 16.81
N ILE A 295 -8.16 11.35 16.78
CA ILE A 295 -9.49 11.84 16.45
C ILE A 295 -9.93 12.92 17.44
N LEU A 296 -9.78 12.67 18.74
CA LEU A 296 -10.16 13.61 19.79
C LEU A 296 -9.30 14.88 19.75
N GLN A 297 -7.99 14.75 19.56
CA GLN A 297 -7.07 15.89 19.45
C GLN A 297 -7.41 16.78 18.25
N ASN A 298 -7.80 16.19 17.12
CA ASN A 298 -8.13 16.91 15.88
C ASN A 298 -9.62 17.23 15.72
N GLN A 299 -10.44 16.90 16.73
CA GLN A 299 -11.89 17.13 16.75
C GLN A 299 -12.62 16.55 15.52
N LEU A 300 -12.17 15.39 15.04
CA LEU A 300 -12.74 14.72 13.86
C LEU A 300 -14.03 13.98 14.21
N TYR A 301 -15.02 14.03 13.33
CA TYR A 301 -16.31 13.33 13.47
C TYR A 301 -17.20 13.77 14.65
N ILE A 302 -16.80 14.75 15.46
CA ILE A 302 -17.50 15.15 16.70
C ILE A 302 -18.74 16.02 16.42
N LYS A 303 -18.83 16.64 15.25
CA LYS A 303 -19.98 17.49 14.88
C LYS A 303 -20.93 16.75 13.93
N THR A 304 -22.21 16.74 14.26
CA THR A 304 -23.28 16.58 13.28
C THR A 304 -23.23 17.81 12.39
N SER A 305 -22.72 17.68 11.16
CA SER A 305 -23.16 18.61 10.12
C SER A 305 -24.66 18.37 9.97
N GLY A 306 -25.46 19.32 10.47
CA GLY A 306 -26.91 19.35 10.26
C GLY A 306 -27.28 19.51 8.80
#